data_AF-A0A139BS18-F1
#
_entry.id   AF-A0A139BS18-F1
#
_cell.length_a   1.000
_cell.length_b   1.000
_cell.length_c   1.000
_cell.angle_alpha   90.00
_cell.angle_beta   90.00
_cell.angle_gamma   90.00
#
_symmetry.space_group_name_H-M   'P 1'
#
loop_
_entity.id
_entity.type
_entity.pdbx_description
1 polymer ?
#
loop_
_entity_poly.entity_id
_entity_poly.type
_entity_poly.pdbx_seq_one_letter_code
_entity_poly.pdbx_strand_id
1 'polypeptide(L)'
;MSFQILSMRPVLFAASTMLVCSVACAAHADDLVYKYTGQDGVTVYSQTLPESYSPGNVQTVKIETLPTEQKRAAIRMLDALQKKSNSSAAGRSTKLDIADQHIAAAIKNLQRAELNLQNGSTPVGGDRVANIGGGTRLRESYFSRLSNLQSVVEQAKLALDQAYTERNNLR
;
A
#
# COMPACT_ATOMS: atom_id res chain seq x y z
N MET A 1 30.30 -34.70 -45.54
CA MET A 1 30.46 -33.97 -44.25
C MET A 1 29.23 -33.08 -44.11
N SER A 2 28.05 -33.61 -43.77
CA SER A 2 27.60 -33.97 -42.42
C SER A 2 27.71 -32.81 -41.44
N PHE A 3 26.62 -32.07 -41.23
CA PHE A 3 26.09 -31.67 -39.92
C PHE A 3 24.62 -31.20 -40.05
N GLN A 4 23.83 -31.64 -39.07
CA GLN A 4 22.38 -31.77 -39.07
C GLN A 4 21.62 -30.43 -38.98
N ILE A 5 20.56 -30.31 -39.76
CA ILE A 5 19.56 -29.24 -39.71
C ILE A 5 18.34 -29.73 -38.92
N LEU A 6 17.88 -28.85 -38.00
CA LEU A 6 16.53 -28.70 -37.43
C LEU A 6 15.49 -29.79 -37.70
N SER A 7 15.01 -30.43 -36.64
CA SER A 7 13.64 -30.95 -36.55
C SER A 7 13.31 -31.35 -35.11
N MET A 8 12.65 -30.49 -34.35
CA MET A 8 11.74 -30.95 -33.30
C MET A 8 10.40 -30.22 -33.45
N ARG A 9 9.39 -31.05 -33.72
CA ARG A 9 7.98 -30.75 -33.95
C ARG A 9 7.25 -30.56 -32.60
N PRO A 10 6.03 -30.00 -32.62
CA PRO A 10 5.38 -29.40 -31.45
C PRO A 10 4.72 -30.46 -30.58
N VAL A 11 4.68 -30.22 -29.27
CA VAL A 11 3.87 -31.01 -28.34
C VAL A 11 2.64 -30.20 -27.96
N LEU A 12 1.53 -30.55 -28.61
CA LEU A 12 0.16 -30.21 -28.26
C LEU A 12 -0.32 -31.27 -27.26
N PHE A 13 -0.66 -30.88 -26.02
CA PHE A 13 -1.56 -31.60 -25.12
C PHE A 13 -2.40 -30.52 -24.42
N ALA A 14 -3.61 -30.25 -24.88
CA ALA A 14 -4.85 -30.96 -24.55
C ALA A 14 -5.27 -30.77 -23.08
N ALA A 15 -6.14 -29.77 -22.89
CA ALA A 15 -7.36 -29.76 -22.06
C ALA A 15 -7.39 -30.58 -20.75
N SER A 16 -7.56 -29.87 -19.63
CA SER A 16 -8.52 -30.30 -18.60
C SER A 16 -9.02 -29.09 -17.81
N THR A 17 -10.21 -28.65 -18.19
CA THR A 17 -11.11 -27.79 -17.40
C THR A 17 -11.60 -28.55 -16.18
N MET A 18 -11.30 -28.09 -14.97
CA MET A 18 -12.04 -28.47 -13.77
C MET A 18 -12.57 -27.23 -13.07
N LEU A 19 -13.83 -26.94 -13.41
CA LEU A 19 -14.76 -26.01 -12.80
C LEU A 19 -15.03 -26.45 -11.35
N VAL A 20 -14.59 -25.66 -10.35
CA VAL A 20 -15.05 -25.80 -8.96
C VAL A 20 -16.01 -24.66 -8.66
N CYS A 21 -17.31 -24.95 -8.86
CA CYS A 21 -18.43 -24.14 -8.36
C CYS A 21 -18.42 -24.16 -6.83
N SER A 22 -17.87 -23.12 -6.20
CA SER A 22 -18.06 -22.86 -4.78
C SER A 22 -19.31 -21.98 -4.63
N VAL A 23 -20.47 -22.64 -4.54
CA VAL A 23 -21.73 -22.01 -4.11
C VAL A 23 -21.61 -21.74 -2.61
N ALA A 24 -21.18 -20.53 -2.25
CA ALA A 24 -21.33 -20.04 -0.89
C ALA A 24 -22.81 -19.69 -0.70
N CYS A 25 -23.51 -20.54 0.05
CA CYS A 25 -24.86 -20.29 0.52
C CYS A 25 -24.83 -19.02 1.39
N ALA A 26 -25.32 -17.90 0.84
CA ALA A 26 -25.59 -16.71 1.62
C ALA A 26 -26.79 -17.02 2.52
N ALA A 27 -26.50 -17.40 3.77
CA ALA A 27 -27.52 -17.50 4.80
C ALA A 27 -28.13 -16.11 5.02
N HIS A 28 -29.44 -16.01 4.77
CA HIS A 28 -30.24 -14.86 5.18
C HIS A 28 -30.19 -14.77 6.70
N ALA A 29 -29.54 -13.72 7.22
CA ALA A 29 -29.65 -13.35 8.61
C ALA A 29 -31.02 -12.70 8.83
N ASP A 30 -31.92 -13.40 9.50
CA ASP A 30 -33.06 -12.79 10.18
C ASP A 30 -32.51 -11.85 11.27
N ASP A 31 -32.96 -10.59 11.28
CA ASP A 31 -32.56 -9.53 12.22
C ASP A 31 -33.04 -9.83 13.67
N LEU A 32 -32.45 -10.84 14.32
CA LEU A 32 -32.64 -11.15 15.73
C LEU A 32 -31.64 -10.37 16.58
N VAL A 33 -32.11 -9.33 17.29
CA VAL A 33 -31.31 -8.58 18.26
C VAL A 33 -31.74 -8.95 19.68
N TYR A 34 -30.80 -9.45 20.47
CA TYR A 34 -30.98 -9.81 21.87
C TYR A 34 -30.65 -8.61 22.76
N LYS A 35 -31.55 -8.26 23.68
CA LYS A 35 -31.32 -7.27 24.74
C LYS A 35 -31.05 -8.01 26.04
N TYR A 36 -29.92 -7.73 26.69
CA TYR A 36 -29.65 -8.22 28.05
C TYR A 36 -29.35 -7.05 28.99
N THR A 37 -29.81 -7.18 30.23
CA THR A 37 -29.49 -6.25 31.31
C THR A 37 -28.58 -6.99 32.28
N GLY A 38 -27.34 -6.54 32.41
CA GLY A 38 -26.39 -7.12 33.38
C GLY A 38 -26.83 -6.83 34.82
N GLN A 39 -26.23 -7.52 35.79
CA GLN A 39 -26.45 -7.26 37.22
C GLN A 39 -26.11 -5.81 37.61
N ASP A 40 -25.29 -5.15 36.78
CA ASP A 40 -24.84 -3.77 36.96
C ASP A 40 -25.84 -2.72 36.41
N GLY A 41 -27.01 -3.15 35.93
CA GLY A 41 -28.05 -2.27 35.35
C GLY A 41 -27.74 -1.78 33.92
N VAL A 42 -26.58 -2.14 33.36
CA VAL A 42 -26.18 -1.79 31.99
C VAL A 42 -26.94 -2.67 30.99
N THR A 43 -27.62 -2.02 30.04
CA THR A 43 -28.31 -2.69 28.94
C THR A 43 -27.39 -2.79 27.73
N VAL A 44 -27.24 -3.98 27.18
CA VAL A 44 -26.44 -4.23 25.98
C VAL A 44 -27.28 -4.94 24.92
N TYR A 45 -27.09 -4.57 23.66
CA TYR A 45 -27.76 -5.12 22.49
C TYR A 45 -26.75 -5.92 21.65
N SER A 46 -27.05 -7.18 21.35
CA SER A 46 -26.17 -8.08 20.58
C SER A 46 -26.96 -8.88 19.55
N GLN A 47 -26.36 -9.13 18.38
CA GLN A 47 -26.91 -10.03 17.34
C GLN A 47 -26.49 -11.49 17.53
N THR A 48 -25.58 -11.75 18.47
CA THR A 48 -25.10 -13.10 18.81
C THR A 48 -25.36 -13.41 20.28
N LEU A 49 -25.88 -14.61 20.55
CA LEU A 49 -26.18 -15.10 21.89
C LEU A 49 -24.86 -15.46 22.61
N PRO A 50 -24.49 -14.80 23.73
CA PRO A 50 -23.30 -15.19 24.49
C PRO A 50 -23.54 -16.55 25.17
N GLU A 51 -22.64 -17.52 24.98
CA GLU A 51 -22.76 -18.92 25.46
C GLU A 51 -22.83 -19.09 27.00
N SER A 52 -22.62 -18.05 27.79
CA SER A 52 -22.40 -18.18 29.23
C SER A 52 -23.39 -17.37 30.07
N TYR A 53 -24.70 -17.59 29.96
CA TYR A 53 -25.65 -17.01 30.93
C TYR A 53 -26.89 -17.87 31.24
N SER A 54 -27.32 -17.80 32.51
CA SER A 54 -28.42 -18.57 33.10
C SER A 54 -29.82 -18.15 32.62
N PRO A 55 -30.76 -19.10 32.43
CA PRO A 55 -32.02 -18.93 31.70
C PRO A 55 -33.15 -18.25 32.51
N GLY A 56 -32.85 -17.16 33.24
CA GLY A 56 -33.81 -16.45 34.09
C GLY A 56 -34.13 -15.01 33.69
N ASN A 57 -33.28 -14.36 32.88
CA ASN A 57 -33.37 -12.91 32.59
C ASN A 57 -33.29 -12.60 31.08
N VAL A 58 -33.90 -13.45 30.25
CA VAL A 58 -33.94 -13.24 28.80
C VAL A 58 -35.36 -12.83 28.41
N GLN A 59 -35.56 -11.54 28.15
CA GLN A 59 -36.77 -11.06 27.46
C GLN A 59 -36.48 -10.95 25.97
N THR A 60 -37.19 -11.76 25.17
CA THR A 60 -37.19 -11.66 23.71
C THR A 60 -37.97 -10.42 23.31
N VAL A 61 -37.28 -9.32 23.03
CA VAL A 61 -37.90 -8.09 22.53
C VAL A 61 -37.88 -8.11 21.00
N LYS A 62 -39.04 -8.37 20.37
CA LYS A 62 -39.23 -8.12 18.94
C LYS A 62 -39.13 -6.61 18.68
N ILE A 63 -38.34 -6.22 17.69
CA ILE A 63 -37.94 -4.84 17.35
C ILE A 63 -39.12 -3.97 16.80
N GLU A 64 -40.35 -4.46 16.84
CA GLU A 64 -41.49 -3.78 16.19
C GLU A 64 -42.09 -2.60 16.98
N THR A 65 -41.65 -2.31 18.21
CA THR A 65 -42.25 -1.25 19.07
C THR A 65 -41.32 -0.10 19.44
N LEU A 66 -40.33 0.22 18.60
CA LEU A 66 -39.62 1.51 18.72
C LEU A 66 -40.47 2.64 18.12
N PRO A 67 -40.72 3.75 18.86
CA PRO A 67 -41.44 4.89 18.32
C PRO A 67 -40.73 5.43 17.08
N THR A 68 -41.50 5.74 16.03
CA THR A 68 -41.00 6.06 14.68
C THR A 68 -39.94 7.17 14.66
N GLU A 69 -39.99 8.07 15.63
CA GLU A 69 -39.01 9.14 15.80
C GLU A 69 -37.60 8.64 16.17
N GLN A 70 -37.50 7.65 17.06
CA GLN A 70 -36.21 7.06 17.46
C GLN A 70 -35.58 6.28 16.31
N LYS A 71 -36.40 5.59 15.49
CA LYS A 71 -35.93 4.91 14.27
C LYS A 71 -35.37 5.92 13.26
N ARG A 72 -36.04 7.06 13.04
CA ARG A 72 -35.55 8.13 12.15
C ARG A 72 -34.26 8.77 12.67
N ALA A 73 -34.16 9.00 13.99
CA ALA A 73 -32.94 9.53 14.59
C ALA A 73 -31.75 8.56 14.45
N ALA A 74 -31.98 7.26 14.69
CA ALA A 74 -30.98 6.21 14.52
C ALA A 74 -30.49 6.10 13.06
N ILE A 75 -31.40 6.14 12.08
CA ILE A 75 -31.03 6.13 10.65
C ILE A 75 -30.18 7.36 10.29
N ARG A 76 -30.54 8.55 10.77
CA ARG A 76 -29.75 9.78 10.52
C ARG A 76 -28.35 9.71 11.15
N MET A 77 -28.24 9.16 12.36
CA MET A 77 -26.94 8.95 13.01
C MET A 77 -26.09 7.93 12.25
N LEU A 78 -26.69 6.83 11.80
CA LEU A 78 -25.99 5.82 11.00
C LEU A 78 -25.47 6.40 9.67
N ASP A 79 -26.31 7.14 8.96
CA ASP A 79 -25.92 7.85 7.73
C ASP A 79 -24.77 8.85 7.98
N ALA A 80 -24.83 9.60 9.07
CA ALA A 80 -23.78 10.55 9.44
C ALA A 80 -22.46 9.85 9.76
N LEU A 81 -22.51 8.74 10.50
CA LEU A 81 -21.33 7.91 10.81
C LEU A 81 -20.75 7.28 9.54
N GLN A 82 -21.59 6.76 8.64
CA GLN A 82 -21.16 6.17 7.39
C GLN A 82 -20.52 7.21 6.45
N LYS A 83 -21.11 8.41 6.33
CA LYS A 83 -20.51 9.53 5.58
C LYS A 83 -19.16 9.96 6.17
N LYS A 84 -19.06 10.04 7.50
CA LYS A 84 -17.80 10.36 8.18
C LYS A 84 -16.73 9.28 7.96
N SER A 85 -17.11 8.01 8.02
CA SER A 85 -16.21 6.89 7.74
C SER A 85 -15.71 6.91 6.29
N ASN A 86 -16.62 7.05 5.33
CA ASN A 86 -16.30 7.08 3.90
C ASN A 86 -15.40 8.27 3.54
N SER A 87 -15.68 9.46 4.06
CA SER A 87 -14.84 10.63 3.84
C SER A 87 -13.45 10.50 4.46
N SER A 88 -13.35 9.91 5.66
CA SER A 88 -12.05 9.60 6.27
C SER A 88 -11.26 8.55 5.49
N ALA A 89 -11.94 7.54 4.92
CA ALA A 89 -11.31 6.51 4.10
C ALA A 89 -10.79 7.09 2.77
N ALA A 90 -11.61 7.90 2.08
CA ALA A 90 -11.22 8.57 0.85
C ALA A 90 -10.02 9.50 1.06
N GLY A 91 -10.04 10.31 2.13
CA GLY A 91 -8.93 11.20 2.47
C GLY A 91 -7.62 10.45 2.79
N ARG A 92 -7.70 9.26 3.37
CA ARG A 92 -6.51 8.40 3.61
C ARG A 92 -5.96 7.84 2.29
N SER A 93 -6.84 7.36 1.40
CA SER A 93 -6.44 6.87 0.08
C SER A 93 -5.67 7.92 -0.71
N THR A 94 -6.23 9.14 -0.82
CA THR A 94 -5.56 10.22 -1.56
C THR A 94 -4.20 10.58 -1.00
N LYS A 95 -4.02 10.57 0.33
CA LYS A 95 -2.71 10.83 0.96
C LYS A 95 -1.69 9.74 0.64
N LEU A 96 -2.11 8.47 0.63
CA LEU A 96 -1.24 7.37 0.24
C LEU A 96 -0.85 7.45 -1.24
N ASP A 97 -1.79 7.78 -2.12
CA ASP A 97 -1.52 7.96 -3.56
C ASP A 97 -0.48 9.06 -3.82
N ILE A 98 -0.58 10.18 -3.09
CA ILE A 98 0.41 11.28 -3.17
C ILE A 98 1.78 10.81 -2.66
N ALA A 99 1.83 10.10 -1.54
CA ALA A 99 3.09 9.57 -1.01
C ALA A 99 3.76 8.57 -1.96
N ASP A 100 2.97 7.70 -2.62
CA ASP A 100 3.47 6.79 -3.64
C ASP A 100 4.03 7.53 -4.86
N GLN A 101 3.39 8.64 -5.28
CA GLN A 101 3.91 9.51 -6.33
C GLN A 101 5.24 10.17 -5.93
N HIS A 102 5.38 10.61 -4.68
CA HIS A 102 6.63 11.17 -4.16
C HIS A 102 7.76 10.15 -4.19
N ILE A 103 7.51 8.91 -3.78
CA ILE A 103 8.49 7.82 -3.86
C ILE A 103 8.89 7.57 -5.31
N ALA A 104 7.92 7.47 -6.23
CA ALA A 104 8.21 7.25 -7.64
C ALA A 104 9.07 8.38 -8.24
N ALA A 105 8.82 9.63 -7.85
CA ALA A 105 9.64 10.77 -8.26
C ALA A 105 11.06 10.70 -7.66
N ALA A 106 11.19 10.37 -6.38
CA ALA A 106 12.48 10.24 -5.70
C ALA A 106 13.34 9.11 -6.30
N ILE A 107 12.74 7.97 -6.64
CA ILE A 107 13.43 6.86 -7.34
C ILE A 107 13.98 7.34 -8.68
N LYS A 108 13.18 8.02 -9.50
CA LYS A 108 13.64 8.56 -10.79
C LYS A 108 14.78 9.56 -10.62
N ASN A 109 14.71 10.40 -9.59
CA ASN A 109 15.76 11.36 -9.29
C ASN A 109 17.07 10.67 -8.89
N LEU A 110 17.00 9.64 -8.05
CA LEU A 110 18.16 8.83 -7.67
C LEU A 110 18.79 8.15 -8.88
N GLN A 111 18.00 7.47 -9.71
CA GLN A 111 18.47 6.83 -10.94
C GLN A 111 19.19 7.81 -11.87
N ARG A 112 18.63 9.01 -12.05
CA ARG A 112 19.25 10.06 -12.85
C ARG A 112 20.57 10.54 -12.24
N ALA A 113 20.62 10.72 -10.91
CA ALA A 113 21.85 11.13 -10.23
C ALA A 113 22.96 10.08 -10.37
N GLU A 114 22.62 8.79 -10.19
CA GLU A 114 23.55 7.67 -10.36
C GLU A 114 24.07 7.58 -11.80
N LEU A 115 23.19 7.73 -12.79
CA LEU A 115 23.58 7.77 -14.20
C LEU A 115 24.52 8.93 -14.50
N ASN A 116 24.24 10.12 -13.95
CA ASN A 116 25.12 11.28 -14.10
C ASN A 116 26.48 11.05 -13.46
N LEU A 117 26.54 10.42 -12.28
CA LEU A 117 27.79 10.03 -11.64
C LEU A 117 28.57 9.03 -12.48
N GLN A 118 27.90 8.00 -13.00
CA GLN A 118 28.51 7.00 -13.88
C GLN A 118 29.11 7.65 -15.12
N ASN A 119 28.35 8.49 -15.80
CA ASN A 119 28.79 9.20 -17.00
C ASN A 119 29.90 10.22 -16.71
N GLY A 120 29.85 10.88 -15.56
CA GLY A 120 30.81 11.90 -15.14
C GLY A 120 32.07 11.36 -14.45
N SER A 121 32.14 10.06 -14.16
CA SER A 121 33.27 9.41 -13.49
C SER A 121 34.52 9.34 -14.36
N THR A 122 34.36 9.39 -15.69
CA THR A 122 35.48 9.34 -16.64
C THR A 122 36.11 10.74 -16.80
N PRO A 123 37.44 10.86 -16.73
CA PRO A 123 38.12 12.11 -17.03
C PRO A 123 37.87 12.57 -18.47
N VAL A 124 37.49 13.83 -18.67
CA VAL A 124 37.20 14.41 -19.99
C VAL A 124 38.41 15.19 -20.54
N GLY A 125 38.31 15.65 -21.79
CA GLY A 125 39.32 16.50 -22.41
C GLY A 125 39.62 17.73 -21.55
N GLY A 126 40.89 17.90 -21.18
CA GLY A 126 41.33 18.97 -20.29
C GLY A 126 41.39 18.62 -18.80
N ASP A 127 40.85 17.47 -18.36
CA ASP A 127 41.08 17.00 -16.99
C ASP A 127 42.49 16.44 -16.80
N ARG A 128 43.14 15.99 -17.87
CA ARG A 128 44.52 15.48 -17.84
C ARG A 128 45.53 16.56 -18.19
N VAL A 129 46.61 16.63 -17.42
CA VAL A 129 47.76 17.51 -17.65
C VAL A 129 49.03 16.68 -17.69
N ALA A 130 49.87 16.95 -18.68
CA ALA A 130 51.21 16.35 -18.78
C ALA A 130 52.15 16.97 -17.74
N ASN A 131 53.01 16.13 -17.14
CA ASN A 131 54.04 16.59 -16.21
C ASN A 131 55.39 16.75 -16.92
N ILE A 132 56.27 17.61 -16.37
CA ILE A 132 57.66 17.73 -16.83
C ILE A 132 58.38 16.41 -16.51
N GLY A 133 59.00 15.78 -17.51
CA GLY A 133 59.64 14.47 -17.37
C GLY A 133 58.75 13.27 -17.76
N GLY A 134 57.53 13.51 -18.25
CA GLY A 134 56.62 12.48 -18.75
C GLY A 134 55.45 12.17 -17.80
N GLY A 135 54.54 11.31 -18.26
CA GLY A 135 53.32 10.95 -17.54
C GLY A 135 52.22 12.02 -17.58
N THR A 136 51.07 11.68 -16.98
CA THR A 136 49.92 12.59 -16.87
C THR A 136 49.33 12.54 -15.47
N ARG A 137 48.76 13.66 -15.02
CA ARG A 137 47.97 13.76 -13.78
C ARG A 137 46.59 14.34 -14.06
N LEU A 138 45.66 14.10 -13.13
CA LEU A 138 44.35 14.73 -13.16
C LEU A 138 44.39 16.12 -12.52
N ARG A 139 43.60 17.05 -13.06
CA ARG A 139 43.37 18.38 -12.50
C ARG A 139 42.40 18.30 -11.32
N GLU A 140 42.48 19.28 -10.44
CA GLU A 140 41.54 19.45 -9.32
C GLU A 140 40.07 19.56 -9.79
N SER A 141 39.85 20.16 -10.96
CA SER A 141 38.52 20.28 -11.58
C SER A 141 37.82 18.94 -11.77
N TYR A 142 38.57 17.86 -12.02
CA TYR A 142 38.01 16.51 -12.12
C TYR A 142 37.44 16.06 -10.78
N PHE A 143 38.22 16.18 -9.70
CA PHE A 143 37.83 15.74 -8.36
C PHE A 143 36.68 16.58 -7.82
N SER A 144 36.70 17.90 -8.04
CA SER A 144 35.60 18.79 -7.68
C SER A 144 34.29 18.40 -8.37
N ARG A 145 34.34 18.10 -9.69
CA ARG A 145 33.17 17.62 -10.43
C ARG A 145 32.68 16.27 -9.90
N LEU A 146 33.58 15.33 -9.65
CA LEU A 146 33.24 14.01 -9.14
C LEU A 146 32.58 14.10 -7.75
N SER A 147 33.13 14.93 -6.86
CA SER A 147 32.58 15.19 -5.53
C SER A 147 31.17 15.79 -5.61
N ASN A 148 30.94 16.75 -6.51
CA ASN A 148 29.60 17.31 -6.73
C ASN A 148 28.61 16.24 -7.19
N LEU A 149 28.98 15.37 -8.13
CA LEU A 149 28.12 14.28 -8.59
C LEU A 149 27.79 13.29 -7.47
N GLN A 150 28.77 12.94 -6.64
CA GLN A 150 28.56 12.09 -5.46
C GLN A 150 27.60 12.75 -4.47
N SER A 151 27.77 14.04 -4.19
CA SER A 151 26.86 14.77 -3.29
C SER A 151 25.42 14.78 -3.80
N VAL A 152 25.20 14.89 -5.11
CA VAL A 152 23.85 14.84 -5.69
C VAL A 152 23.22 13.45 -5.51
N VAL A 153 24.00 12.38 -5.66
CA VAL A 153 23.52 11.01 -5.38
C VAL A 153 23.12 10.87 -3.92
N GLU A 154 23.95 11.32 -2.98
CA GLU A 154 23.64 11.23 -1.54
C GLU A 154 22.39 12.04 -1.17
N GLN A 155 22.23 13.24 -1.71
CA GLN A 155 21.00 14.03 -1.52
C GLN A 155 19.76 13.31 -2.09
N ALA A 156 19.88 12.65 -3.25
CA ALA A 156 18.78 11.90 -3.83
C ALA A 156 18.40 10.66 -3.00
N LYS A 157 19.38 9.97 -2.39
CA LYS A 157 19.12 8.87 -1.45
C LYS A 157 18.37 9.36 -0.22
N LEU A 158 18.83 10.47 0.38
CA LEU A 158 18.15 11.07 1.54
C LEU A 158 16.70 11.47 1.21
N ALA A 159 16.47 12.04 0.03
CA ALA A 159 15.11 12.38 -0.41
C ALA A 159 14.22 11.14 -0.59
N LEU A 160 14.78 10.02 -1.08
CA LEU A 160 14.05 8.76 -1.18
C LEU A 160 13.69 8.19 0.19
N ASP A 161 14.64 8.21 1.14
CA ASP A 161 14.41 7.74 2.51
C ASP A 161 13.34 8.59 3.22
N GLN A 162 13.35 9.90 3.01
CA GLN A 162 12.31 10.81 3.50
C GLN A 162 10.94 10.46 2.91
N ALA A 163 10.84 10.22 1.60
CA ALA A 163 9.58 9.83 0.95
C ALA A 163 9.01 8.52 1.52
N TYR A 164 9.87 7.52 1.79
CA TYR A 164 9.44 6.29 2.46
C TYR A 164 8.99 6.52 3.90
N THR A 165 9.68 7.40 4.64
CA THR A 165 9.30 7.77 6.00
C THR A 165 7.92 8.45 6.02
N GLU A 166 7.68 9.39 5.10
CA GLU A 166 6.39 10.06 4.94
C GLU A 166 5.26 9.06 4.67
N ARG A 167 5.47 8.10 3.75
CA ARG A 167 4.49 7.05 3.47
C ARG A 167 4.22 6.16 4.68
N ASN A 168 5.26 5.75 5.39
CA ASN A 168 5.13 4.87 6.55
C ASN A 168 4.35 5.55 7.69
N ASN A 169 4.47 6.87 7.84
CA ASN A 169 3.71 7.65 8.82
C ASN A 169 2.20 7.75 8.50
N LEU A 170 1.78 7.40 7.28
CA LEU A 170 0.37 7.38 6.86
C LEU A 170 -0.30 6.01 7.05
N ARG A 171 0.48 4.98 7.38
CA ARG A 171 0.01 3.60 7.57
C ARG A 171 -0.48 3.37 8.98
#